data_AF-A0A1I2E8F0-F1
#
_entry.id   AF-A0A1I2E8F0-F1
#
_cell.length_a   1.000
_cell.length_b   1.000
_cell.length_c   1.000
_cell.angle_alpha   90.00
_cell.angle_beta   90.00
_cell.angle_gamma   90.00
#
_symmetry.space_group_name_H-M   'P 1'
#
loop_
_entity.id
_entity.type
_entity.pdbx_description
1 polymer ?
#
loop_
_entity_poly.entity_id
_entity_poly.type
_entity_poly.pdbx_seq_one_letter_code
_entity_poly.pdbx_strand_id
1 'polypeptide(L)'
;MTERKSYNLGDLVSQCDPDAPIPDTLREWERMVPIGLELVITRHSVDVVHQSIRILESREQALEWIQRPIPGLEDERPCDLLGTPDGCCRIASVLQKIEHGDFS
;
A
#
# COMPACT_ATOMS: atom_id res chain seq x y z
N MET A 1 -22.17 -35.45 29.15
CA MET A 1 -22.42 -34.03 28.80
C MET A 1 -21.21 -33.26 29.30
N THR A 2 -20.35 -32.76 28.43
CA THR A 2 -19.11 -32.08 28.83
C THR A 2 -19.44 -30.64 29.22
N GLU A 3 -19.20 -30.28 30.48
CA GLU A 3 -19.38 -28.91 30.99
C GLU A 3 -18.57 -27.92 30.13
N ARG A 4 -19.24 -26.88 29.61
CA ARG A 4 -18.57 -25.80 28.90
C ARG A 4 -17.95 -24.87 29.93
N LYS A 5 -16.64 -24.99 30.13
CA LYS A 5 -15.89 -24.03 30.95
C LYS A 5 -15.94 -22.65 30.29
N SER A 6 -16.45 -21.67 31.02
CA SER A 6 -16.37 -20.26 30.67
C SER A 6 -15.02 -19.71 31.14
N TYR A 7 -14.22 -19.16 30.23
CA TYR A 7 -12.94 -18.52 30.57
C TYR A 7 -13.06 -17.00 30.45
N ASN A 8 -12.37 -16.27 31.33
CA ASN A 8 -12.22 -14.82 31.26
C ASN A 8 -10.81 -14.49 30.72
N LEU A 9 -10.70 -13.47 29.87
CA LEU A 9 -9.41 -13.08 29.27
C LEU A 9 -8.34 -12.75 30.32
N GLY A 10 -8.73 -12.08 31.43
CA GLY A 10 -7.79 -11.73 32.49
C GLY A 10 -7.26 -12.95 33.26
N ASP A 11 -8.10 -13.97 33.46
CA ASP A 11 -7.69 -15.23 34.07
C ASP A 11 -6.70 -15.99 33.17
N LEU A 12 -6.94 -15.99 31.86
CA LEU A 12 -6.05 -16.62 30.88
C LEU A 12 -4.70 -15.89 30.75
N VAL A 13 -4.70 -14.57 30.74
CA VAL A 13 -3.47 -13.76 30.67
C VAL A 13 -2.64 -13.89 31.95
N SER A 14 -3.29 -14.04 33.11
CA SER A 14 -2.59 -14.25 34.39
C SER A 14 -1.88 -15.61 34.48
N GLN A 15 -2.24 -16.56 33.62
CA GLN A 15 -1.59 -17.87 33.49
C GLN A 15 -0.36 -17.84 32.57
N CYS A 16 -0.12 -16.74 31.85
CA CYS A 16 1.05 -16.59 31.00
C CYS A 16 2.29 -16.24 31.84
N ASP A 17 3.43 -16.81 31.48
CA ASP A 17 4.73 -16.42 32.03
C ASP A 17 5.23 -15.14 31.32
N PRO A 18 5.50 -14.05 32.05
CA PRO A 18 5.89 -12.77 31.46
C PRO A 18 7.34 -12.73 30.98
N ASP A 19 8.19 -13.67 31.41
CA ASP A 19 9.60 -13.78 31.00
C ASP A 19 9.78 -14.80 29.86
N ALA A 20 8.71 -15.49 29.46
CA ALA A 20 8.74 -16.44 28.37
C ALA A 20 9.35 -15.79 27.10
N PRO A 21 10.41 -16.38 26.53
CA PRO A 21 11.02 -15.83 25.33
C PRO A 21 10.04 -15.94 24.16
N ILE A 22 9.98 -14.90 23.34
CA ILE A 22 9.18 -14.91 22.12
C ILE A 22 9.65 -16.10 21.25
N PRO A 23 8.75 -17.05 20.89
CA PRO A 23 9.10 -18.20 20.07
C PRO A 23 9.67 -17.79 18.72
N ASP A 24 10.65 -18.54 18.21
CA ASP A 24 11.26 -18.28 16.89
C ASP A 24 10.21 -18.23 15.79
N THR A 25 9.19 -19.09 15.85
CA THR A 25 8.07 -19.05 14.91
C THR A 25 7.38 -17.69 14.90
N LEU A 26 7.05 -17.12 16.06
CA LEU A 26 6.41 -15.79 16.13
C LEU A 26 7.33 -14.71 15.54
N ARG A 27 8.64 -14.78 15.81
CA ARG A 27 9.63 -13.85 15.27
C ARG A 27 9.75 -13.96 13.75
N GLU A 28 9.66 -15.16 13.20
CA GLU A 28 9.62 -15.39 11.76
C GLU A 28 8.36 -14.78 11.15
N TRP A 29 7.19 -15.00 11.76
CA TRP A 29 5.93 -14.38 11.35
C TRP A 29 5.99 -12.84 11.36
N GLU A 30 6.58 -12.22 12.38
CA GLU A 30 6.76 -10.75 12.41
C GLU A 30 7.68 -10.22 11.30
N ARG A 31 8.60 -11.05 10.80
CA ARG A 31 9.54 -10.70 9.72
C ARG A 31 9.05 -11.06 8.33
N MET A 32 7.93 -11.78 8.23
CA MET A 32 7.37 -12.15 6.93
C MET A 32 6.92 -10.91 6.17
N VAL A 33 7.10 -10.96 4.86
CA VAL A 33 6.52 -9.97 3.95
C VAL A 33 5.00 -9.95 4.15
N PRO A 34 4.38 -8.76 4.25
CA PRO A 34 2.93 -8.66 4.44
C PRO A 34 2.20 -9.23 3.22
N ILE A 35 1.43 -10.30 3.45
CA ILE A 35 0.61 -10.96 2.43
C ILE A 35 -0.82 -10.40 2.51
N GLY A 36 -1.51 -10.23 1.37
CA GLY A 36 -2.86 -9.69 1.32
C GLY A 36 -2.95 -8.16 1.20
N LEU A 37 -1.81 -7.46 1.13
CA LEU A 37 -1.77 -6.03 0.77
C LEU A 37 -1.96 -5.79 -0.74
N GLU A 38 -2.06 -6.84 -1.55
CA GLU A 38 -2.29 -6.74 -2.99
C GLU A 38 -3.51 -5.88 -3.31
N LEU A 39 -4.58 -5.97 -2.51
CA LEU A 39 -5.78 -5.15 -2.66
C LEU A 39 -5.55 -3.67 -2.31
N VAL A 40 -4.70 -3.38 -1.31
CA VAL A 40 -4.39 -2.01 -0.89
C VAL A 40 -3.49 -1.33 -1.92
N ILE A 41 -2.45 -2.02 -2.38
CA ILE A 41 -1.57 -1.54 -3.46
C ILE A 41 -2.40 -1.32 -4.73
N THR A 42 -3.21 -2.31 -5.13
CA THR A 42 -4.09 -2.21 -6.31
C THR A 42 -5.03 -1.01 -6.21
N ARG A 43 -5.56 -0.69 -5.03
CA ARG A 43 -6.46 0.45 -4.85
C ARG A 43 -5.76 1.77 -5.15
N HIS A 44 -4.57 2.01 -4.59
CA HIS A 44 -3.81 3.23 -4.86
C HIS A 44 -3.41 3.34 -6.34
N SER A 45 -3.03 2.23 -6.97
CA SER A 45 -2.71 2.23 -8.40
C SER A 45 -3.92 2.60 -9.26
N VAL A 46 -5.09 2.06 -8.93
CA VAL A 46 -6.36 2.34 -9.64
C VAL A 46 -6.76 3.81 -9.47
N ASP A 47 -6.66 4.35 -8.26
CA ASP A 47 -6.98 5.76 -7.97
C ASP A 47 -6.11 6.72 -8.81
N VAL A 48 -4.81 6.45 -8.88
CA VAL A 48 -3.84 7.25 -9.67
C VAL A 48 -4.14 7.16 -11.17
N VAL A 49 -4.45 5.96 -11.69
CA VAL A 49 -4.83 5.78 -13.09
C VAL A 49 -6.11 6.55 -13.40
N HIS A 50 -7.13 6.46 -12.55
CA HIS A 50 -8.37 7.23 -12.71
C HIS A 50 -8.11 8.74 -12.68
N GLN A 51 -7.25 9.21 -11.78
CA GLN A 51 -6.87 10.62 -11.71
C GLN A 51 -6.17 11.07 -13.00
N SER A 52 -5.26 10.27 -13.55
CA SER A 52 -4.57 10.59 -14.80
C SER A 52 -5.53 10.70 -15.99
N ILE A 53 -6.52 9.81 -16.09
CA ILE A 53 -7.56 9.87 -17.14
C ILE A 53 -8.41 11.12 -16.97
N ARG A 54 -8.74 11.51 -15.74
CA ARG A 54 -9.54 12.71 -15.47
C ARG A 54 -8.80 13.98 -15.88
N ILE A 55 -7.51 14.08 -15.57
CA ILE A 55 -6.70 15.29 -15.81
C ILE A 55 -6.30 15.42 -17.28
N LEU A 56 -5.94 14.31 -17.91
CA LEU A 56 -5.54 14.29 -19.33
C LEU A 56 -6.74 14.17 -20.28
N GLU A 57 -7.95 14.02 -19.74
CA GLU A 57 -9.24 13.94 -20.45
C GLU A 57 -9.32 12.86 -21.55
N SER A 58 -8.32 11.98 -21.64
CA SER A 58 -8.23 10.88 -22.59
C SER A 58 -7.54 9.68 -21.95
N ARG A 59 -8.15 8.51 -22.14
CA ARG A 59 -7.58 7.24 -21.69
C ARG A 59 -6.29 6.91 -22.44
N GLU A 60 -6.23 7.23 -23.73
CA GLU A 60 -5.06 6.96 -24.57
C GLU A 60 -3.88 7.83 -24.13
N GLN A 61 -4.13 9.12 -23.87
CA GLN A 61 -3.11 10.03 -23.37
C GLN A 61 -2.64 9.67 -21.97
N ALA A 62 -3.55 9.23 -21.08
CA ALA A 62 -3.19 8.75 -19.76
C ALA A 62 -2.30 7.49 -19.82
N LEU A 63 -2.63 6.54 -20.69
CA LEU A 63 -1.80 5.34 -20.87
C LEU A 63 -0.44 5.67 -21.48
N GLU A 64 -0.37 6.61 -22.42
CA GLU A 64 0.91 7.06 -22.96
C GLU A 64 1.75 7.76 -21.89
N TRP A 65 1.13 8.66 -21.11
CA TRP A 65 1.79 9.39 -20.03
C TRP A 65 2.36 8.45 -18.96
N ILE A 66 1.60 7.43 -18.54
CA ILE A 66 2.04 6.44 -17.54
C ILE A 66 3.25 5.62 -18.01
N GLN A 67 3.43 5.46 -19.31
CA GLN A 67 4.53 4.69 -19.90
C GLN A 67 5.75 5.55 -20.23
N ARG A 68 5.64 6.88 -20.16
CA ARG A 68 6.73 7.81 -20.47
C ARG A 68 7.52 8.16 -19.21
N PRO A 69 8.85 8.28 -19.31
CA PRO A 69 9.66 8.81 -18.21
C PRO A 69 9.27 10.26 -17.96
N ILE A 70 9.12 10.61 -16.68
CA ILE A 70 8.68 11.94 -16.27
C ILE A 70 9.79 12.62 -15.47
N PRO A 71 10.26 13.82 -15.87
CA PRO A 71 11.31 14.53 -15.13
C PRO A 71 10.95 14.77 -13.65
N GLY A 72 9.67 15.06 -13.36
CA GLY A 72 9.16 15.22 -11.99
C GLY A 72 9.13 13.94 -11.14
N LEU A 73 9.43 12.78 -11.73
CA LEU A 73 9.59 11.48 -11.07
C LEU A 73 11.03 10.95 -11.24
N GLU A 74 12.03 11.83 -11.32
CA GLU A 74 13.45 11.44 -11.50
C GLU A 74 13.69 10.61 -12.77
N ASP A 75 12.98 10.93 -13.85
CA ASP A 75 12.98 10.19 -15.13
C ASP A 75 12.50 8.73 -15.02
N GLU A 76 11.83 8.37 -13.93
CA GLU A 76 11.12 7.10 -13.80
C GLU A 76 9.78 7.12 -14.55
N ARG A 77 9.33 5.95 -15.00
CA ARG A 77 8.00 5.79 -15.60
C ARG A 77 6.98 5.60 -14.48
N PRO A 78 5.83 6.30 -14.50
CA PRO A 78 4.77 6.08 -13.52
C PRO A 78 4.38 4.62 -13.37
N CYS A 79 4.35 3.84 -14.46
CA CYS A 79 4.02 2.41 -14.41
C CYS A 79 4.94 1.58 -13.49
N ASP A 80 6.22 1.93 -13.39
CA ASP A 80 7.18 1.22 -12.55
C ASP A 80 6.95 1.53 -11.05
N LEU A 81 6.38 2.70 -10.77
CA LEU A 81 6.14 3.21 -9.41
C LEU A 81 4.78 2.80 -8.83
N LEU A 82 3.80 2.44 -9.68
CA LEU A 82 2.44 2.04 -9.27
C LEU A 82 2.38 0.82 -8.34
N GLY A 83 3.44 -0.02 -8.30
CA GLY A 83 3.53 -1.19 -7.42
C GLY A 83 3.86 -0.85 -5.97
N THR A 84 4.14 0.42 -5.66
CA THR A 84 4.47 0.88 -4.31
C THR A 84 3.53 2.00 -3.86
N PRO A 85 3.16 2.06 -2.56
CA PRO A 85 2.32 3.14 -2.06
C PRO A 85 3.02 4.50 -2.16
N ASP A 86 4.33 4.54 -1.92
CA ASP A 86 5.14 5.76 -2.06
C ASP A 86 5.16 6.26 -3.51
N GLY A 87 5.40 5.37 -4.47
CA GLY A 87 5.33 5.68 -5.89
C GLY A 87 3.97 6.24 -6.30
N CYS A 88 2.87 5.67 -5.81
CA CYS A 88 1.53 6.21 -6.05
C CYS A 88 1.35 7.63 -5.50
N CYS A 89 1.87 7.93 -4.31
CA CYS A 89 1.85 9.28 -3.74
C CYS A 89 2.64 10.28 -4.60
N ARG A 90 3.85 9.91 -5.06
CA ARG A 90 4.68 10.74 -5.95
C ARG A 90 3.95 11.06 -7.25
N ILE A 91 3.35 10.06 -7.89
CA ILE A 91 2.58 10.23 -9.13
C ILE A 91 1.37 11.15 -8.88
N ALA A 92 0.64 10.97 -7.78
CA ALA A 92 -0.51 11.82 -7.45
C ALA A 92 -0.12 13.30 -7.26
N SER A 93 1.05 13.56 -6.66
CA SER A 93 1.59 14.93 -6.54
C SER A 93 1.92 15.54 -7.90
N VAL A 94 2.53 14.77 -8.81
CA VAL A 94 2.83 15.24 -10.17
C VAL A 94 1.53 15.52 -10.94
N LEU A 95 0.53 14.64 -10.84
CA LEU A 95 -0.77 14.85 -11.46
C LEU A 95 -1.46 16.12 -10.91
N GLN A 96 -1.38 16.35 -9.60
CA GLN A 96 -1.93 17.57 -8.99
C GLN A 96 -1.24 18.83 -9.52
N LYS A 97 0.09 18.80 -9.67
CA LYS A 97 0.85 19.89 -10.29
C LYS A 97 0.39 20.17 -11.73
N ILE A 98 0.21 19.12 -12.54
CA ILE A 98 -0.30 19.22 -13.92
C ILE A 98 -1.71 19.83 -13.95
N GLU A 99 -2.61 19.39 -13.07
CA GLU A 99 -3.99 19.92 -12.95
C GLU A 99 -4.01 21.43 -12.67
N HIS A 100 -3.03 21.93 -11.90
CA HIS A 100 -2.91 23.35 -11.56
C HIS A 100 -1.99 24.15 -12.52
N GLY A 101 -1.42 23.49 -13.53
CA GLY A 101 -0.49 24.11 -14.47
C GLY A 101 0.87 24.49 -13.87
N ASP A 102 1.26 23.87 -12.75
CA ASP A 102 2.55 24.12 -12.10
C ASP A 102 3.59 23.14 -12.65
N PHE A 103 4.47 23.64 -13.52
CA PHE A 103 5.54 22.84 -14.16
C PHE A 103 6.89 23.14 -13.49
N SER A 104 6.97 22.95 -12.17
CA SER A 104 8.23 22.99 -11.41
C SER A 104 8.89 21.61 -11.32
#